data_AF-A0A4P6UAA9-F1
#
_entry.id   AF-A0A4P6UAA9-F1
#
_cell.length_a   1.000
_cell.length_b   1.000
_cell.length_c   1.000
_cell.angle_alpha   90.00
_cell.angle_beta   90.00
_cell.angle_gamma   90.00
#
_symmetry.space_group_name_H-M   'P 1'
#
loop_
_entity.id
_entity.type
_entity.pdbx_description
1 polymer ?
#
loop_
_entity_poly.entity_id
_entity_poly.type
_entity_poly.pdbx_seq_one_letter_code
_entity_poly.pdbx_strand_id
1 'polypeptide(L)'
;MRIASQPMTSTDPAAVPARPDRRAGKTPAQLWADGIAHLEAYVAEHGHARVPGTFVCADGMRLGSWVMHRREDRRLGADRLTPERIAQLDDLGFDWAPPRPGRSVDDFAQQWAATIERLVRFRDEHGRLDVPHRWECEDGFRLGAWVSRRRTDRRRETPTLTPERIAQLDAIGFDWGQANRGTFEQQRWANAVAHLAGYVAEHGHARVPHRFTCPDGFCLGLWVTTRRVDRRHGRPSLTPERITELDNLDFDWGTTRSKH
;
A
#
# COMPACT_ATOMS: atom_id res chain seq x y z
N MET A 1 -79.91 -31.46 1.06
CA MET A 1 -78.82 -30.74 0.36
C MET A 1 -77.53 -30.95 1.15
N ARG A 2 -76.67 -31.88 0.72
CA ARG A 2 -75.37 -32.16 1.33
C ARG A 2 -74.29 -31.68 0.37
N ILE A 3 -73.40 -30.85 0.87
CA ILE A 3 -72.30 -30.20 0.14
C ILE A 3 -71.16 -31.23 0.07
N ALA A 4 -70.78 -31.65 -1.13
CA ALA A 4 -69.65 -32.53 -1.36
C ALA A 4 -68.39 -31.69 -1.61
N SER A 5 -67.49 -31.64 -0.63
CA SER A 5 -66.16 -31.06 -0.77
C SER A 5 -65.24 -32.04 -1.51
N GLN A 6 -64.72 -31.63 -2.66
CA GLN A 6 -63.65 -32.34 -3.36
C GLN A 6 -62.29 -32.03 -2.69
N PRO A 7 -61.35 -32.99 -2.58
CA PRO A 7 -60.00 -32.71 -2.11
C PRO A 7 -59.16 -32.09 -3.22
N MET A 8 -58.46 -31.00 -2.88
CA MET A 8 -57.44 -30.36 -3.73
C MET A 8 -56.26 -31.32 -3.91
N THR A 9 -55.92 -31.64 -5.16
CA THR A 9 -54.74 -32.42 -5.51
C THR A 9 -53.47 -31.66 -5.15
N SER A 10 -52.64 -32.33 -4.36
CA SER A 10 -51.27 -31.94 -3.98
C SER A 10 -50.43 -31.57 -5.19
N THR A 11 -49.83 -30.37 -5.16
CA THR A 11 -48.80 -29.95 -6.09
C THR A 11 -47.53 -30.73 -5.82
N ASP A 12 -47.08 -31.48 -6.81
CA ASP A 12 -45.81 -32.21 -6.81
C ASP A 12 -44.66 -31.18 -6.97
N PRO A 13 -43.71 -31.05 -6.02
CA PRO A 13 -42.61 -30.11 -6.18
C PRO A 13 -41.62 -30.70 -7.19
N ALA A 14 -41.65 -30.16 -8.42
CA ALA A 14 -40.67 -30.46 -9.45
C ALA A 14 -39.24 -30.39 -8.88
N ALA A 15 -38.53 -31.52 -8.92
CA ALA A 15 -37.14 -31.62 -8.52
C ALA A 15 -36.30 -30.62 -9.34
N VAL A 16 -35.78 -29.59 -8.68
CA VAL A 16 -34.77 -28.71 -9.27
C VAL A 16 -33.58 -29.59 -9.64
N PRO A 17 -33.16 -29.68 -10.92
CA PRO A 17 -32.04 -30.51 -11.31
C PRO A 17 -30.80 -30.10 -10.52
N ALA A 18 -30.13 -31.09 -9.92
CA ALA A 18 -28.89 -30.88 -9.20
C ALA A 18 -27.90 -30.15 -10.13
N ARG A 19 -27.39 -29.00 -9.69
CA ARG A 19 -26.38 -28.25 -10.46
C ARG A 19 -25.20 -29.17 -10.73
N PRO A 20 -24.73 -29.31 -11.98
CA PRO A 20 -23.61 -30.18 -12.29
C PRO A 20 -22.38 -29.78 -11.47
N ASP A 21 -21.73 -30.77 -10.86
CA ASP A 21 -20.51 -30.54 -10.10
C ASP A 21 -19.39 -30.11 -11.05
N ARG A 22 -19.09 -28.80 -11.05
CA ARG A 22 -18.08 -28.20 -11.93
C ARG A 22 -16.65 -28.69 -11.64
N ARG A 23 -16.45 -29.38 -10.50
CA ARG A 23 -15.16 -29.96 -10.12
C ARG A 23 -14.99 -31.39 -10.62
N ALA A 24 -16.06 -32.05 -11.06
CA ALA A 24 -16.03 -33.42 -11.51
C ALA A 24 -15.07 -33.59 -12.71
N GLY A 25 -14.11 -34.51 -12.58
CA GLY A 25 -13.17 -34.85 -13.65
C GLY A 25 -12.05 -33.84 -13.93
N LYS A 26 -11.95 -32.74 -13.18
CA LYS A 26 -10.90 -31.72 -13.38
C LYS A 26 -9.71 -31.94 -12.45
N THR A 27 -8.50 -31.76 -12.99
CA THR A 27 -7.26 -31.76 -12.21
C THR A 27 -7.13 -30.48 -11.37
N PRO A 28 -6.31 -30.47 -10.29
CA PRO A 28 -6.05 -29.24 -9.52
C PRO A 28 -5.48 -28.09 -10.36
N ALA A 29 -4.73 -28.39 -11.42
CA ALA A 29 -4.21 -27.38 -12.34
C ALA A 29 -5.32 -26.76 -13.21
N GLN A 30 -6.27 -27.56 -13.69
CA GLN A 30 -7.42 -27.07 -14.44
C GLN A 30 -8.35 -26.22 -13.57
N LEU A 31 -8.62 -26.65 -12.32
CA LEU A 31 -9.41 -25.86 -11.37
C LEU A 31 -8.75 -24.54 -11.00
N TRP A 32 -7.42 -24.51 -10.99
CA TRP A 32 -6.65 -23.28 -10.81
C TRP A 32 -6.79 -22.36 -12.02
N ALA A 33 -6.54 -22.88 -13.22
CA ALA A 33 -6.65 -22.14 -14.48
C ALA A 33 -8.05 -21.54 -14.67
N ASP A 34 -9.10 -22.31 -14.37
CA ASP A 34 -10.48 -21.82 -14.39
C ASP A 34 -10.66 -20.61 -13.46
N GLY A 35 -10.14 -20.70 -12.22
CA GLY A 35 -10.26 -19.62 -11.25
C GLY A 35 -9.49 -18.35 -11.64
N ILE A 36 -8.31 -18.50 -12.26
CA ILE A 36 -7.55 -17.40 -12.84
C ILE A 36 -8.33 -16.75 -13.99
N ALA A 37 -8.86 -17.53 -14.93
CA ALA A 37 -9.63 -17.00 -16.05
C ALA A 37 -10.86 -16.20 -15.58
N HIS A 38 -11.54 -16.65 -14.52
CA HIS A 38 -12.64 -15.89 -13.92
C HIS A 38 -12.19 -14.61 -13.22
N LEU A 39 -11.02 -14.63 -12.59
CA LEU A 39 -10.45 -13.42 -11.98
C LEU A 39 -10.01 -12.41 -13.06
N GLU A 40 -9.41 -12.88 -14.16
CA GLU A 40 -9.06 -12.06 -15.32
C GLU A 40 -10.29 -11.38 -15.92
N ALA A 41 -11.37 -12.14 -16.14
CA ALA A 41 -12.63 -11.60 -16.63
C ALA A 41 -13.19 -10.53 -15.68
N TYR A 42 -13.13 -10.78 -14.38
CA TYR A 42 -13.55 -9.81 -13.37
C TYR A 42 -12.69 -8.53 -13.41
N VAL A 43 -11.36 -8.68 -13.53
CA VAL A 43 -10.42 -7.55 -13.65
C VAL A 43 -10.65 -6.77 -14.92
N ALA A 44 -10.93 -7.42 -16.06
CA ALA A 44 -11.22 -6.75 -17.31
C ALA A 44 -12.51 -5.92 -17.24
N GLU A 45 -13.53 -6.41 -16.54
CA GLU A 45 -14.81 -5.72 -16.38
C GLU A 45 -14.75 -4.58 -15.33
N HIS A 46 -14.03 -4.78 -14.22
CA HIS A 46 -14.05 -3.88 -13.06
C HIS A 46 -12.75 -3.08 -12.89
N GLY A 47 -11.73 -3.34 -13.69
CA GLY A 47 -10.40 -2.72 -13.60
C GLY A 47 -9.56 -3.17 -12.40
N HIS A 48 -9.98 -4.16 -11.61
CA HIS A 48 -9.26 -4.60 -10.40
C HIS A 48 -9.60 -6.05 -9.97
N ALA A 49 -8.70 -6.71 -9.22
CA ALA A 49 -8.89 -8.08 -8.71
C ALA A 49 -9.57 -8.18 -7.33
N ARG A 50 -10.26 -7.12 -6.86
CA ARG A 50 -10.94 -7.09 -5.55
C ARG A 50 -12.37 -7.62 -5.64
N VAL A 51 -12.49 -8.95 -5.66
CA VAL A 51 -13.78 -9.65 -5.76
C VAL A 51 -14.53 -9.68 -4.42
N PRO A 52 -15.82 -9.29 -4.35
CA PRO A 52 -16.66 -9.44 -3.16
C PRO A 52 -16.80 -10.91 -2.74
N GLY A 53 -16.81 -11.19 -1.44
CA GLY A 53 -16.85 -12.58 -0.92
C GLY A 53 -18.09 -13.39 -1.33
N THR A 54 -19.20 -12.71 -1.63
CA THR A 54 -20.46 -13.29 -2.11
C THR A 54 -20.57 -13.35 -3.63
N PHE A 55 -19.60 -12.82 -4.38
CA PHE A 55 -19.68 -12.73 -5.84
C PHE A 55 -19.69 -14.12 -6.49
N VAL A 56 -20.60 -14.28 -7.44
CA VAL A 56 -20.79 -15.49 -8.24
C VAL A 56 -20.81 -15.09 -9.71
N CYS A 57 -19.93 -15.71 -10.51
CA CYS A 57 -19.88 -15.53 -11.95
C CYS A 57 -21.20 -15.99 -12.61
N ALA A 58 -21.46 -15.52 -13.83
CA ALA A 58 -22.68 -15.85 -14.58
C ALA A 58 -22.91 -17.36 -14.77
N ASP A 59 -21.83 -18.13 -14.86
CA ASP A 59 -21.84 -19.58 -15.00
C ASP A 59 -21.98 -20.34 -13.65
N GLY A 60 -22.12 -19.61 -12.54
CA GLY A 60 -22.29 -20.14 -11.20
C GLY A 60 -21.00 -20.34 -10.40
N MET A 61 -19.83 -19.93 -10.91
CA MET A 61 -18.58 -20.04 -10.14
C MET A 61 -18.58 -19.03 -8.99
N ARG A 62 -18.39 -19.50 -7.76
CA ARG A 62 -18.28 -18.65 -6.55
C ARG A 62 -16.89 -18.04 -6.46
N LEU A 63 -16.56 -17.13 -7.38
CA LEU A 63 -15.25 -16.46 -7.43
C LEU A 63 -14.93 -15.74 -6.12
N GLY A 64 -15.92 -15.13 -5.47
CA GLY A 64 -15.76 -14.52 -4.15
C GLY A 64 -15.24 -15.48 -3.07
N SER A 65 -15.77 -16.70 -3.03
CA SER A 65 -15.28 -17.75 -2.13
C SER A 65 -13.92 -18.29 -2.56
N TRP A 66 -13.67 -18.39 -3.87
CA TRP A 66 -12.39 -18.84 -4.40
C TRP A 66 -11.25 -17.90 -4.00
N VAL A 67 -11.40 -16.58 -4.19
CA VAL A 67 -10.38 -15.60 -3.80
C VAL A 67 -10.14 -15.54 -2.29
N MET A 68 -11.19 -15.78 -1.49
CA MET A 68 -11.07 -15.84 -0.02
C MET A 68 -10.22 -17.01 0.43
N HIS A 69 -10.43 -18.19 -0.14
CA HIS A 69 -9.58 -19.36 0.16
C HIS A 69 -8.13 -19.13 -0.27
N ARG A 70 -7.86 -18.41 -1.38
CA ARG A 70 -6.48 -18.07 -1.76
C ARG A 70 -5.77 -17.24 -0.70
N ARG A 71 -6.46 -16.24 -0.14
CA ARG A 71 -5.93 -15.42 0.96
C ARG A 71 -5.63 -16.25 2.21
N GLU A 72 -6.49 -17.22 2.51
CA GLU A 72 -6.29 -18.17 3.61
C GLU A 72 -5.11 -19.11 3.35
N ASP A 73 -5.02 -19.70 2.16
CA ASP A 73 -3.91 -20.56 1.74
C ASP A 73 -2.56 -19.85 1.92
N ARG A 74 -2.47 -18.59 1.48
CA ARG A 74 -1.24 -17.77 1.63
C ARG A 74 -0.91 -17.44 3.10
N ARG A 75 -1.92 -17.33 3.97
CA ARG A 75 -1.72 -17.11 5.41
C ARG A 75 -1.24 -18.38 6.11
N LEU A 76 -1.68 -19.55 5.64
CA LEU A 76 -1.39 -20.85 6.23
C LEU A 76 -0.01 -21.41 5.82
N GLY A 77 0.66 -20.82 4.82
CA GLY A 77 2.08 -21.07 4.52
C GLY A 77 2.35 -21.49 3.07
N ALA A 78 3.63 -21.50 2.68
CA ALA A 78 4.09 -21.74 1.31
C ALA A 78 3.67 -23.11 0.73
N ASP A 79 3.42 -24.10 1.58
CA ASP A 79 2.99 -25.45 1.16
C ASP A 79 1.58 -25.47 0.53
N ARG A 80 0.77 -24.43 0.77
CA ARG A 80 -0.60 -24.33 0.24
C ARG A 80 -0.68 -23.54 -1.06
N LEU A 81 0.30 -22.68 -1.32
CA LEU A 81 0.32 -21.81 -2.49
C LEU A 81 1.74 -21.62 -3.00
N THR A 82 2.02 -22.16 -4.19
CA THR A 82 3.36 -22.09 -4.78
C THR A 82 3.71 -20.65 -5.17
N PRO A 83 5.01 -20.30 -5.23
CA PRO A 83 5.45 -18.96 -5.66
C PRO A 83 4.89 -18.55 -7.03
N GLU A 84 4.79 -19.48 -7.98
CA GLU A 84 4.27 -19.22 -9.33
C GLU A 84 2.78 -18.82 -9.29
N ARG A 85 2.00 -19.45 -8.41
CA ARG A 85 0.58 -19.13 -8.21
C ARG A 85 0.38 -17.79 -7.50
N ILE A 86 1.31 -17.41 -6.63
CA ILE A 86 1.33 -16.09 -6.02
C ILE A 86 1.60 -15.04 -7.10
N ALA A 87 2.63 -15.25 -7.92
CA ALA A 87 2.99 -14.34 -9.01
C ALA A 87 1.82 -14.13 -9.99
N GLN A 88 1.13 -15.19 -10.41
CA GLN A 88 -0.05 -15.07 -11.29
C GLN A 88 -1.18 -14.22 -10.69
N LEU A 89 -1.37 -14.26 -9.38
CA LEU A 89 -2.36 -13.42 -8.71
C LEU A 89 -1.85 -11.99 -8.55
N ASP A 90 -0.56 -11.81 -8.23
CA ASP A 90 0.08 -10.49 -8.13
C ASP A 90 0.03 -9.74 -9.47
N ASP A 91 0.25 -10.42 -10.60
CA ASP A 91 0.16 -9.84 -11.96
C ASP A 91 -1.24 -9.30 -12.28
N LEU A 92 -2.28 -9.87 -11.66
CA LEU A 92 -3.68 -9.40 -11.78
C LEU A 92 -4.01 -8.28 -10.77
N GLY A 93 -3.04 -7.82 -9.98
CA GLY A 93 -3.23 -6.84 -8.93
C GLY A 93 -4.03 -7.37 -7.74
N PHE A 94 -3.91 -8.68 -7.45
CA PHE A 94 -4.69 -9.34 -6.41
C PHE A 94 -4.38 -8.82 -5.00
N ASP A 95 -5.43 -8.36 -4.32
CA ASP A 95 -5.30 -7.83 -2.97
C ASP A 95 -5.36 -8.95 -1.92
N TRP A 96 -4.20 -9.24 -1.34
CA TRP A 96 -4.03 -10.24 -0.28
C TRP A 96 -4.53 -9.80 1.08
N ALA A 97 -4.76 -8.50 1.29
CA ALA A 97 -5.25 -7.94 2.56
C ALA A 97 -6.38 -6.92 2.31
N PRO A 98 -7.53 -7.37 1.78
CA PRO A 98 -8.69 -6.49 1.59
C PRO A 98 -9.21 -5.95 2.93
N PRO A 99 -9.95 -4.83 2.93
CA PRO A 99 -10.61 -4.31 4.11
C PRO A 99 -11.65 -5.30 4.66
N ARG A 100 -12.05 -5.08 5.91
CA ARG A 100 -13.09 -5.88 6.58
C ARG A 100 -14.42 -5.83 5.79
N PRO A 101 -15.25 -6.90 5.86
CA PRO A 101 -16.56 -6.94 5.22
C PRO A 101 -17.42 -5.75 5.66
N GLY A 102 -18.18 -5.16 4.71
CA GLY A 102 -19.09 -4.03 4.96
C GLY A 102 -18.60 -2.65 4.52
N ARG A 103 -17.42 -2.56 3.87
CA ARG A 103 -16.93 -1.34 3.21
C ARG A 103 -16.96 -1.55 1.69
N SER A 104 -17.38 -0.54 0.91
CA SER A 104 -17.38 -0.67 -0.55
C SER A 104 -15.95 -0.71 -1.09
N VAL A 105 -15.81 -1.22 -2.32
CA VAL A 105 -14.50 -1.38 -2.97
C VAL A 105 -13.93 -0.01 -3.37
N ASP A 106 -14.80 0.89 -3.83
CA ASP A 106 -14.47 2.28 -4.15
C ASP A 106 -14.02 3.04 -2.90
N ASP A 107 -14.69 2.83 -1.76
CA ASP A 107 -14.29 3.43 -0.50
C ASP A 107 -12.86 3.06 -0.13
N PHE A 108 -12.41 1.84 -0.44
CA PHE A 108 -11.07 1.38 -0.05
C PHE A 108 -9.95 1.91 -0.94
N ALA A 109 -10.17 1.98 -2.26
CA ALA A 109 -9.22 2.61 -3.18
C ALA A 109 -9.08 4.11 -2.86
N GLN A 110 -10.21 4.79 -2.63
CA GLN A 110 -10.24 6.17 -2.15
C GLN A 110 -9.56 6.29 -0.78
N GLN A 111 -9.76 5.34 0.13
CA GLN A 111 -9.09 5.35 1.43
C GLN A 111 -7.57 5.19 1.28
N TRP A 112 -7.09 4.34 0.36
CA TRP A 112 -5.67 4.18 0.11
C TRP A 112 -5.06 5.47 -0.43
N ALA A 113 -5.63 6.02 -1.50
CA ALA A 113 -5.18 7.29 -2.09
C ALA A 113 -5.20 8.41 -1.03
N ALA A 114 -6.31 8.56 -0.31
CA ALA A 114 -6.42 9.54 0.76
C ALA A 114 -5.45 9.24 1.93
N THR A 115 -5.05 7.99 2.18
CA THR A 115 -4.04 7.68 3.21
C THR A 115 -2.64 8.05 2.74
N ILE A 116 -2.34 7.85 1.45
CA ILE A 116 -1.10 8.34 0.84
C ILE A 116 -1.04 9.87 0.94
N GLU A 117 -2.14 10.58 0.65
CA GLU A 117 -2.23 12.03 0.85
C GLU A 117 -2.04 12.43 2.32
N ARG A 118 -2.64 11.69 3.27
CA ARG A 118 -2.39 11.91 4.72
C ARG A 118 -0.93 11.75 5.09
N LEU A 119 -0.23 10.78 4.51
CA LEU A 119 1.22 10.60 4.73
C LEU A 119 2.02 11.74 4.12
N VAL A 120 1.68 12.16 2.90
CA VAL A 120 2.30 13.31 2.25
C VAL A 120 2.10 14.56 3.11
N ARG A 121 0.88 14.85 3.58
CA ARG A 121 0.61 15.96 4.49
C ARG A 121 1.40 15.86 5.78
N PHE A 122 1.42 14.69 6.42
CA PHE A 122 2.21 14.48 7.64
C PHE A 122 3.71 14.72 7.39
N ARG A 123 4.24 14.26 6.25
CA ARG A 123 5.62 14.51 5.84
C ARG A 123 5.87 16.00 5.64
N ASP A 124 4.97 16.71 4.98
CA ASP A 124 5.12 18.13 4.69
C ASP A 124 5.07 18.97 5.98
N GLU A 125 4.27 18.55 6.96
CA GLU A 125 4.16 19.18 8.28
C GLU A 125 5.35 18.87 9.21
N HIS A 126 5.84 17.62 9.21
CA HIS A 126 6.82 17.15 10.20
C HIS A 126 8.22 16.85 9.64
N GLY A 127 8.40 16.91 8.33
CA GLY A 127 9.67 16.66 7.62
C GLY A 127 10.14 15.20 7.66
N ARG A 128 9.35 14.29 8.24
CA ARG A 128 9.65 12.86 8.38
C ARG A 128 8.38 12.03 8.32
N LEU A 129 8.51 10.79 7.87
CA LEU A 129 7.42 9.79 7.83
C LEU A 129 7.49 8.79 9.00
N ASP A 130 8.16 9.16 10.09
CA ASP A 130 8.14 8.38 11.31
C ASP A 130 6.93 8.78 12.16
N VAL A 131 5.77 8.31 11.71
CA VAL A 131 4.48 8.61 12.34
C VAL A 131 4.39 7.86 13.68
N PRO A 132 4.23 8.55 14.83
CA PRO A 132 4.04 7.89 16.12
C PRO A 132 2.84 6.94 16.09
N HIS A 133 2.94 5.77 16.72
CA HIS A 133 1.88 4.74 16.64
C HIS A 133 0.48 5.25 17.01
N ARG A 134 0.39 6.17 17.98
CA ARG A 134 -0.88 6.75 18.46
C ARG A 134 -1.31 8.01 17.70
N TRP A 135 -0.61 8.39 16.63
CA TRP A 135 -0.95 9.58 15.85
C TRP A 135 -2.27 9.39 15.10
N GLU A 136 -3.15 10.38 15.22
CA GLU A 136 -4.45 10.45 14.56
C GLU A 136 -4.52 11.75 13.74
N CYS A 137 -5.07 11.66 12.54
CA CYS A 137 -5.37 12.81 11.70
C CYS A 137 -6.59 13.58 12.24
N GLU A 138 -6.79 14.82 11.79
CA GLU A 138 -7.92 15.68 12.18
C GLU A 138 -9.30 15.04 11.94
N ASP A 139 -9.38 14.13 10.98
CA ASP A 139 -10.57 13.35 10.64
C ASP A 139 -10.76 12.07 11.49
N GLY A 140 -9.93 11.88 12.52
CA GLY A 140 -9.94 10.70 13.39
C GLY A 140 -9.25 9.46 12.81
N PHE A 141 -8.59 9.56 11.65
CA PHE A 141 -7.88 8.43 11.06
C PHE A 141 -6.57 8.12 11.82
N ARG A 142 -6.43 6.88 12.30
CA ARG A 142 -5.23 6.40 13.02
C ARG A 142 -4.05 6.11 12.10
N LEU A 143 -3.43 7.17 11.59
CA LEU A 143 -2.29 7.08 10.67
C LEU A 143 -1.12 6.28 11.27
N GLY A 144 -0.81 6.48 12.55
CA GLY A 144 0.29 5.78 13.22
C GLY A 144 0.11 4.26 13.29
N ALA A 145 -1.12 3.80 13.56
CA ALA A 145 -1.45 2.39 13.58
C ALA A 145 -1.39 1.79 12.16
N TRP A 146 -1.82 2.56 11.16
CA TRP A 146 -1.74 2.17 9.75
C TRP A 146 -0.29 1.97 9.31
N VAL A 147 0.59 2.95 9.57
CA VAL A 147 2.03 2.87 9.26
C VAL A 147 2.66 1.65 9.93
N SER A 148 2.38 1.46 11.22
CA SER A 148 2.91 0.33 11.99
C SER A 148 2.50 -1.01 11.39
N ARG A 149 1.23 -1.15 10.99
CA ARG A 149 0.72 -2.36 10.34
C ARG A 149 1.40 -2.64 9.00
N ARG A 150 1.67 -1.60 8.20
CA ARG A 150 2.40 -1.76 6.92
C ARG A 150 3.84 -2.20 7.15
N ARG A 151 4.53 -1.64 8.15
CA ARG A 151 5.87 -2.10 8.56
C ARG A 151 5.87 -3.57 8.96
N THR A 152 4.86 -4.03 9.70
CA THR A 152 4.71 -5.45 10.06
C THR A 152 4.45 -6.32 8.83
N ASP A 153 3.58 -5.90 7.93
CA ASP A 153 3.18 -6.68 6.76
C ASP A 153 4.35 -6.94 5.79
N ARG A 154 5.29 -5.99 5.65
CA ARG A 154 6.52 -6.18 4.85
C ARG A 154 7.53 -7.14 5.51
N ARG A 155 7.51 -7.28 6.85
CA ARG A 155 8.41 -8.17 7.61
C ARG A 155 7.93 -9.62 7.67
N ARG A 156 6.72 -9.90 7.19
CA ARG A 156 6.18 -11.25 7.14
C ARG A 156 6.92 -12.05 6.07
N GLU A 157 7.10 -13.34 6.33
CA GLU A 157 7.60 -14.31 5.34
C GLU A 157 6.73 -14.33 4.08
N THR A 158 5.44 -14.02 4.21
CA THR A 158 4.49 -13.81 3.11
C THR A 158 3.96 -12.37 3.11
N PRO A 159 4.56 -11.44 2.32
CA PRO A 159 4.18 -10.02 2.33
C PRO A 159 2.78 -9.80 1.77
N THR A 160 1.86 -9.25 2.56
CA THR A 160 0.47 -9.01 2.11
C THR A 160 0.30 -7.78 1.23
N LEU A 161 1.37 -7.00 1.02
CA LEU A 161 1.40 -5.84 0.14
C LEU A 161 1.88 -6.24 -1.26
N THR A 162 1.20 -5.74 -2.29
CA THR A 162 1.64 -5.91 -3.67
C THR A 162 2.88 -5.05 -3.95
N PRO A 163 3.72 -5.43 -4.93
CA PRO A 163 4.87 -4.64 -5.35
C PRO A 163 4.52 -3.19 -5.70
N GLU A 164 3.38 -2.94 -6.36
CA GLU A 164 2.94 -1.60 -6.76
C GLU A 164 2.66 -0.72 -5.54
N ARG A 165 2.02 -1.27 -4.50
CA ARG A 165 1.75 -0.53 -3.25
C ARG A 165 3.02 -0.23 -2.48
N ILE A 166 4.00 -1.13 -2.53
CA ILE A 166 5.33 -0.90 -1.97
C ILE A 166 6.00 0.23 -2.75
N ALA A 167 5.98 0.19 -4.09
CA ALA A 167 6.54 1.24 -4.94
C ALA A 167 5.88 2.61 -4.70
N GLN A 168 4.55 2.67 -4.52
CA GLN A 168 3.84 3.90 -4.16
C GLN A 168 4.30 4.48 -2.81
N LEU A 169 4.52 3.62 -1.81
CA LEU A 169 5.02 4.03 -0.51
C LEU A 169 6.51 4.42 -0.57
N ASP A 170 7.31 3.72 -1.37
CA ASP A 170 8.72 4.06 -1.59
C ASP A 170 8.87 5.42 -2.30
N ALA A 171 8.00 5.72 -3.28
CA ALA A 171 7.97 6.99 -4.00
C ALA A 171 7.72 8.19 -3.09
N ILE A 172 6.92 8.05 -2.03
CA ILE A 172 6.70 9.13 -1.04
C ILE A 172 7.77 9.16 0.07
N GLY A 173 8.75 8.25 0.02
CA GLY A 173 9.80 8.14 1.03
C GLY A 173 9.33 7.49 2.34
N PHE A 174 8.51 6.45 2.27
CA PHE A 174 8.01 5.75 3.46
C PHE A 174 9.11 4.98 4.20
N ASP A 175 9.25 5.17 5.52
CA ASP A 175 10.22 4.44 6.35
C ASP A 175 9.66 3.08 6.81
N TRP A 176 10.17 2.01 6.21
CA TRP A 176 9.84 0.62 6.55
C TRP A 176 10.57 0.09 7.81
N GLY A 177 11.50 0.86 8.38
CA GLY A 177 12.29 0.53 9.55
C GLY A 177 13.63 -0.17 9.26
N GLN A 178 14.30 -0.59 10.35
CA GLN A 178 15.73 -0.94 10.46
C GLN A 178 16.37 -1.82 9.38
N ALA A 179 15.64 -2.70 8.67
CA ALA A 179 16.24 -3.65 7.72
C ALA A 179 16.78 -3.01 6.43
N ASN A 180 16.36 -1.78 6.11
CA ASN A 180 16.70 -1.10 4.86
C ASN A 180 17.09 0.37 5.07
N ARG A 181 17.38 0.78 6.31
CA ARG A 181 17.71 2.17 6.64
C ARG A 181 18.88 2.70 5.81
N GLY A 182 19.96 1.94 5.66
CA GLY A 182 21.16 2.40 4.95
C GLY A 182 20.90 2.81 3.50
N THR A 183 20.28 1.92 2.71
CA THR A 183 20.07 2.14 1.27
C THR A 183 19.04 3.22 0.98
N PHE A 184 17.93 3.26 1.73
CA PHE A 184 16.89 4.27 1.51
C PHE A 184 17.26 5.63 2.11
N GLU A 185 18.00 5.67 3.23
CA GLU A 185 18.55 6.94 3.73
C GLU A 185 19.57 7.52 2.76
N GLN A 186 20.39 6.69 2.12
CA GLN A 186 21.29 7.14 1.05
C GLN A 186 20.52 7.69 -0.15
N GLN A 187 19.50 6.99 -0.64
CA GLN A 187 18.68 7.47 -1.76
C GLN A 187 17.94 8.77 -1.43
N ARG A 188 17.35 8.87 -0.23
CA ARG A 188 16.68 10.10 0.21
C ARG A 188 17.65 11.26 0.38
N TRP A 189 18.83 10.98 0.92
CA TRP A 189 19.90 11.96 1.04
C TRP A 189 20.31 12.47 -0.33
N ALA A 190 20.62 11.57 -1.26
CA ALA A 190 20.98 11.91 -2.64
C ALA A 190 19.89 12.75 -3.33
N ASN A 191 18.61 12.38 -3.17
CA ASN A 191 17.50 13.16 -3.73
C ASN A 191 17.42 14.57 -3.14
N ALA A 192 17.55 14.70 -1.82
CA ALA A 192 17.50 15.99 -1.15
C ALA A 192 18.69 16.90 -1.54
N VAL A 193 19.89 16.33 -1.68
CA VAL A 193 21.08 17.02 -2.18
C VAL A 193 20.87 17.45 -3.64
N ALA A 194 20.27 16.63 -4.48
CA ALA A 194 19.94 16.99 -5.86
C ALA A 194 18.95 18.17 -5.93
N HIS A 195 17.91 18.19 -5.09
CA HIS A 195 16.99 19.33 -4.99
C HIS A 195 17.69 20.60 -4.50
N LEU A 196 18.58 20.49 -3.52
CA LEU A 196 19.38 21.62 -3.06
C LEU A 196 20.30 22.15 -4.16
N ALA A 197 20.97 21.26 -4.89
CA ALA A 197 21.81 21.63 -6.02
C ALA A 197 21.02 22.35 -7.12
N GLY A 198 19.81 21.86 -7.44
CA GLY A 198 18.89 22.53 -8.36
C GLY A 198 18.50 23.93 -7.88
N TYR A 199 18.17 24.07 -6.59
CA TYR A 199 17.87 25.38 -5.99
C TYR A 199 19.06 26.34 -6.05
N VAL A 200 20.27 25.86 -5.74
CA VAL A 200 21.50 26.66 -5.82
C VAL A 200 21.79 27.08 -7.26
N ALA A 201 21.56 26.21 -8.24
CA ALA A 201 21.73 26.55 -9.66
C ALA A 201 20.74 27.63 -10.12
N GLU A 202 19.50 27.62 -9.61
CA GLU A 202 18.47 28.60 -9.96
C GLU A 202 18.65 29.95 -9.23
N HIS A 203 18.98 29.93 -7.94
CA HIS A 203 18.99 31.11 -7.08
C HIS A 203 20.39 31.63 -6.74
N GLY A 204 21.45 30.89 -7.09
CA GLY A 204 22.84 31.24 -6.79
C GLY A 204 23.25 31.11 -5.32
N HIS A 205 22.38 30.56 -4.45
CA HIS A 205 22.68 30.39 -3.03
C HIS A 205 21.89 29.24 -2.38
N ALA A 206 22.41 28.67 -1.30
CA ALA A 206 21.74 27.61 -0.52
C ALA A 206 20.75 28.13 0.56
N ARG A 207 20.40 29.42 0.55
CA ARG A 207 19.43 30.00 1.48
C ARG A 207 17.99 29.69 1.07
N VAL A 208 17.57 28.47 1.37
CA VAL A 208 16.21 27.99 1.08
C VAL A 208 15.23 28.53 2.14
N PRO A 209 14.12 29.19 1.75
CA PRO A 209 13.05 29.60 2.66
C PRO A 209 12.45 28.38 3.38
N HIS A 210 12.10 28.52 4.67
CA HIS A 210 11.59 27.42 5.49
C HIS A 210 10.40 26.67 4.85
N ARG A 211 9.51 27.38 4.15
CA ARG A 211 8.30 26.82 3.50
C ARG A 211 8.48 26.54 2.01
N PHE A 212 9.72 26.54 1.51
CA PHE A 212 9.96 26.24 0.10
C PHE A 212 9.77 24.75 -0.17
N THR A 213 9.01 24.46 -1.24
CA THR A 213 8.68 23.12 -1.71
C THR A 213 9.00 23.05 -3.20
N CYS A 214 9.71 22.01 -3.60
CA CYS A 214 10.05 21.72 -5.00
C CYS A 214 8.79 21.35 -5.80
N PRO A 215 8.82 21.46 -7.14
CA PRO A 215 7.66 21.16 -8.00
C PRO A 215 7.09 19.73 -7.87
N ASP A 216 7.90 18.78 -7.42
CA ASP A 216 7.51 17.39 -7.15
C ASP A 216 6.94 17.18 -5.73
N GLY A 217 6.76 18.26 -4.97
CA GLY A 217 6.24 18.23 -3.61
C GLY A 217 7.30 18.00 -2.53
N PHE A 218 8.60 18.01 -2.85
CA PHE A 218 9.65 17.85 -1.84
C PHE A 218 9.85 19.15 -1.03
N CYS A 219 9.59 19.13 0.29
CA CYS A 219 9.75 20.29 1.19
C CYS A 219 11.22 20.60 1.54
N LEU A 220 11.99 21.07 0.56
CA LEU A 220 13.41 21.38 0.70
C LEU A 220 13.69 22.38 1.84
N GLY A 221 12.84 23.39 2.05
CA GLY A 221 13.00 24.37 3.13
C GLY A 221 13.03 23.79 4.54
N LEU A 222 12.15 22.82 4.79
CA LEU A 222 12.07 22.10 6.05
C LEU A 222 13.26 21.15 6.23
N TRP A 223 13.66 20.47 5.14
CA TRP A 223 14.83 19.59 5.14
C TRP A 223 16.11 20.36 5.51
N VAL A 224 16.37 21.50 4.86
CA VAL A 224 17.51 22.40 5.15
C VAL A 224 17.49 22.85 6.61
N THR A 225 16.33 23.26 7.11
CA THR A 225 16.16 23.69 8.53
C THR A 225 16.51 22.55 9.49
N THR A 226 16.05 21.33 9.18
CA THR A 226 16.33 20.14 9.99
C THR A 226 17.83 19.82 10.00
N ARG A 227 18.54 19.97 8.87
CA ARG A 227 20.00 19.76 8.83
C ARG A 227 20.75 20.73 9.75
N ARG A 228 20.35 22.00 9.79
CA ARG A 228 20.92 23.00 10.71
C ARG A 228 20.75 22.58 12.18
N VAL A 229 19.55 22.09 12.53
CA VAL A 229 19.25 21.57 13.87
C VAL A 229 20.08 20.32 14.17
N ASP A 230 20.20 19.38 13.23
CA ASP A 230 21.00 18.17 13.40
C ASP A 230 22.49 18.47 13.65
N ARG A 231 23.07 19.43 12.91
CA ARG A 231 24.46 19.88 13.13
C ARG A 231 24.63 20.52 14.50
N ARG A 232 23.71 21.38 14.91
CA ARG A 232 23.74 22.05 16.23
C ARG A 232 23.69 21.06 17.40
N HIS A 233 22.93 19.97 17.24
CA HIS A 233 22.75 18.96 18.28
C HIS A 233 23.69 17.75 18.14
N GLY A 234 24.65 17.79 17.21
CA GLY A 234 25.62 16.69 17.01
C GLY A 234 24.94 15.36 16.71
N ARG A 235 23.88 15.36 15.89
CA ARG A 235 23.13 14.14 15.60
C ARG A 235 23.98 13.17 14.76
N PRO A 236 23.95 11.87 15.08
CA PRO A 236 24.74 10.85 14.35
C PRO A 236 24.26 10.64 12.90
N SER A 237 23.10 11.19 12.53
CA SER A 237 22.58 11.21 11.16
C SER A 237 23.41 12.08 10.20
N LEU A 238 24.20 13.02 10.72
CA LEU A 238 25.00 13.97 9.95
C LEU A 238 26.49 13.58 10.03
N THR A 239 26.90 12.64 9.18
CA THR A 239 28.29 12.18 9.13
C THR A 239 29.21 13.25 8.54
N PRO A 240 30.54 13.18 8.76
CA PRO A 240 31.48 14.11 8.17
C PRO A 240 31.36 14.21 6.64
N GLU A 241 31.13 13.09 5.96
CA GLU A 241 30.96 13.03 4.50
C GLU A 241 29.73 13.81 4.05
N ARG A 242 28.61 13.67 4.78
CA ARG A 242 27.37 14.40 4.54
C ARG A 242 27.51 15.90 4.79
N ILE A 243 28.35 16.30 5.74
CA ILE A 243 28.66 17.73 5.97
C ILE A 243 29.43 18.28 4.78
N THR A 244 30.49 17.58 4.35
CA THR A 244 31.30 17.97 3.19
C THR A 244 30.45 18.09 1.92
N GLU A 245 29.52 17.17 1.69
CA GLU A 245 28.65 17.20 0.52
C GLU A 245 27.76 18.45 0.48
N LEU A 246 27.27 18.90 1.64
CA LEU A 246 26.51 20.16 1.73
C LEU A 246 27.42 21.38 1.66
N ASP A 247 28.60 21.33 2.27
CA ASP A 247 29.58 22.41 2.18
C ASP A 247 30.00 22.67 0.72
N ASN A 248 30.08 21.63 -0.11
CA ASN A 248 30.32 21.75 -1.57
C ASN A 248 29.20 22.48 -2.33
N LEU A 249 28.02 22.63 -1.75
CA LEU A 249 26.89 23.38 -2.29
C LEU A 249 26.76 24.78 -1.65
N ASP A 250 27.83 25.28 -1.02
CA ASP A 250 27.85 26.53 -0.27
C ASP A 250 26.72 26.62 0.78
N PHE A 251 26.45 25.50 1.46
CA PHE A 251 25.34 25.40 2.41
C PHE A 251 25.53 26.31 3.64
N ASP A 252 24.58 27.22 3.83
CA ASP A 252 24.57 28.12 4.98
C ASP A 252 24.03 27.41 6.24
N TRP A 253 24.95 27.02 7.12
CA TRP A 253 24.64 26.37 8.39
C TRP A 253 24.12 27.30 9.48
N GLY A 254 24.23 28.63 9.31
CA GLY A 254 23.86 29.62 10.33
C GLY A 254 24.85 29.68 11.50
N THR A 255 25.63 30.75 11.55
CA THR A 255 26.61 31.12 12.60
C THR A 255 27.76 30.13 12.85
N THR A 256 28.70 30.05 11.91
CA THR A 256 30.12 30.03 12.30
C THR A 256 30.44 31.41 12.88
N ARG A 257 30.52 31.50 14.21
CA ARG A 257 31.15 32.65 14.86
C ARG A 257 32.66 32.50 14.65
N SER A 258 33.17 32.93 13.50
CA SER A 258 34.61 33.10 13.28
C SER A 258 35.08 34.16 14.27
N LYS A 259 35.84 33.73 15.29
CA LYS A 259 36.66 34.65 16.08
C LYS A 259 37.86 35.01 15.23
N HIS A 260 37.86 36.21 14.67
CA HIS A 260 39.08 36.96 14.42
C HIS A 260 39.47 37.70 15.69
#